data_AF-A0A2E0RYT5-F1
#
_entry.id   AF-A0A2E0RYT5-F1
#
_cell.length_a   1.000
_cell.length_b   1.000
_cell.length_c   1.000
_cell.angle_alpha   90.00
_cell.angle_beta   90.00
_cell.angle_gamma   90.00
#
_symmetry.space_group_name_H-M   'P 1'
#
loop_
_entity.id
_entity.type
_entity.pdbx_description
1 polymer ?
#
loop_
_entity_poly.entity_id
_entity_poly.type
_entity_poly.pdbx_seq_one_letter_code
_entity_poly.pdbx_strand_id
1 'polypeptide(L)'
;MYKYNFENATEKRKADKDLGHILMPPNDGQEKHPEHLNEHELLQVIQRESLNQNWPEVKKLIQDFPEGKRKDLIAMLKSANKDPLIGKSFPDDIV
;
A
#
# COMPACT_ATOMS: atom_id res chain seq x y z
N MET A 1 29.65 9.86 -5.01
CA MET A 1 28.68 8.73 -5.08
C MET A 1 27.55 9.16 -6.01
N TYR A 2 27.37 8.48 -7.15
CA TYR A 2 26.38 8.87 -8.16
C TYR A 2 25.00 8.30 -7.81
N LYS A 3 23.98 9.16 -7.88
CA LYS A 3 22.59 8.91 -7.45
C LYS A 3 21.83 8.36 -8.65
N TYR A 4 21.56 7.06 -8.67
CA TYR A 4 20.81 6.41 -9.76
C TYR A 4 19.31 6.48 -9.47
N ASN A 5 18.73 7.67 -9.69
CA ASN A 5 17.30 7.90 -9.57
C ASN A 5 16.71 7.94 -10.98
N PHE A 6 15.81 7.03 -11.34
CA PHE A 6 15.10 7.07 -12.62
C PHE A 6 13.60 7.06 -12.37
N GLU A 7 12.93 8.15 -12.74
CA GLU A 7 11.47 8.26 -12.61
C GLU A 7 10.76 7.47 -13.72
N ASN A 8 11.45 7.22 -14.84
CA ASN A 8 10.91 6.45 -15.95
C ASN A 8 11.95 5.51 -16.62
N ALA A 9 11.46 4.55 -17.40
CA ALA A 9 12.29 3.56 -18.08
C ALA A 9 13.25 4.15 -19.14
N THR A 10 12.98 5.37 -19.61
CA THR A 10 13.81 6.06 -20.62
C THR A 10 15.06 6.66 -19.98
N GLU A 11 14.94 7.21 -18.77
CA GLU A 11 16.07 7.75 -18.00
C GLU A 11 17.02 6.64 -17.54
N LYS A 12 16.47 5.48 -17.14
CA LYS A 12 17.27 4.29 -16.82
C LYS A 12 18.14 3.87 -18.01
N ARG A 13 17.55 3.79 -19.21
CA ARG A 13 18.27 3.41 -20.44
C ARG A 13 19.39 4.39 -20.81
N LYS A 14 19.19 5.68 -20.57
CA LYS A 14 20.20 6.72 -20.87
C LYS A 14 21.39 6.61 -19.93
N ALA A 15 21.14 6.42 -18.64
CA ALA A 15 22.20 6.23 -17.66
C ALA A 15 22.88 4.85 -17.75
N ASP A 16 22.17 3.79 -18.14
CA ASP A 16 22.79 2.49 -18.45
C ASP A 16 23.79 2.60 -19.61
N LYS A 17 23.55 3.51 -20.57
CA LYS A 17 24.44 3.78 -21.71
C LYS A 17 25.69 4.58 -21.31
N ASP A 18 25.57 5.51 -20.36
CA ASP A 18 26.66 6.39 -19.90
C ASP A 18 27.49 5.81 -18.73
N LEU A 19 26.91 4.98 -17.86
CA LEU A 19 27.53 4.51 -16.61
C LEU A 19 27.84 3.00 -16.57
N GLY A 20 27.53 2.28 -17.66
CA GLY A 20 27.73 0.84 -17.79
C GLY A 20 26.61 0.06 -17.10
N HIS A 21 25.94 -0.86 -17.82
CA HIS A 21 24.74 -1.58 -17.40
C HIS A 21 24.71 -1.93 -15.90
N ILE A 22 23.88 -1.22 -15.15
CA ILE A 22 23.76 -1.41 -13.71
C ILE A 22 22.71 -2.50 -13.50
N LEU A 23 23.19 -3.74 -13.31
CA LEU A 23 22.34 -4.92 -13.16
C LEU A 23 21.40 -4.80 -11.95
N MET A 24 21.85 -4.12 -10.89
CA MET A 24 21.07 -3.86 -9.69
C MET A 24 21.50 -2.50 -9.11
N PRO A 25 20.62 -1.49 -9.04
CA PRO A 25 20.96 -0.27 -8.34
C PRO A 25 21.30 -0.60 -6.86
N PRO A 26 22.21 0.15 -6.22
CA PRO A 26 22.45 -0.01 -4.79
C PRO A 26 21.12 0.07 -4.05
N ASN A 27 20.94 -0.81 -3.05
CA ASN A 27 19.69 -0.98 -2.30
C ASN A 27 19.29 0.35 -1.65
N ASP A 28 18.55 1.17 -2.39
CA ASP A 28 17.86 2.34 -1.88
C ASP A 28 16.76 1.81 -0.98
N GLY A 29 17.06 1.78 0.32
CA GLY A 29 16.14 1.27 1.33
C GLY A 29 14.77 1.97 1.27
N GLN A 30 13.84 1.44 2.05
CA GLN A 30 12.45 1.90 2.20
C GLN A 30 12.31 3.41 2.54
N GLU A 31 13.40 4.13 2.80
CA GLU A 31 13.45 5.58 3.07
C GLU A 31 12.99 6.48 1.90
N LYS A 32 12.96 6.01 0.64
CA LYS A 32 12.65 6.87 -0.52
C LYS A 32 11.16 7.11 -0.82
N HIS A 33 10.25 6.38 -0.19
CA HIS A 33 8.80 6.55 -0.41
C HIS A 33 8.03 6.61 0.91
N PRO A 34 8.10 7.75 1.65
CA PRO A 34 7.37 7.91 2.90
C PRO A 34 5.85 7.76 2.72
N GLU A 35 5.32 8.10 1.54
CA GLU A 35 3.90 7.91 1.20
C GLU A 35 3.49 6.42 1.18
N HIS A 36 4.35 5.52 0.72
CA HIS A 36 4.08 4.07 0.75
C HIS A 36 4.15 3.49 2.15
N LEU A 37 5.04 4.02 3.00
CA LEU A 37 5.14 3.58 4.39
C LEU A 37 3.90 4.01 5.18
N ASN A 38 3.47 5.27 5.01
CA ASN A 38 2.26 5.79 5.65
C ASN A 38 0.99 5.05 5.17
N GLU A 39 0.90 4.76 3.87
CA GLU A 39 -0.23 4.00 3.31
C GLU A 39 -0.25 2.56 3.86
N HIS A 40 0.91 1.92 3.98
CA HIS A 40 1.03 0.57 4.54
C HIS A 40 0.68 0.53 6.04
N GLU A 41 1.12 1.52 6.83
CA GLU A 41 0.72 1.63 8.24
C GLU A 41 -0.78 1.83 8.38
N LEU A 42 -1.37 2.72 7.58
CA LEU A 42 -2.82 2.95 7.57
C LEU A 42 -3.60 1.67 7.21
N LEU A 43 -3.12 0.88 6.22
CA LEU A 43 -3.71 -0.42 5.88
C LEU A 43 -3.74 -1.38 7.07
N GLN A 44 -2.64 -1.47 7.82
CA GLN A 44 -2.56 -2.34 9.00
C GLN A 44 -3.54 -1.90 10.09
N VAL A 45 -3.66 -0.60 10.33
CA VAL A 45 -4.61 -0.06 11.32
C VAL A 45 -6.04 -0.40 10.90
N ILE A 46 -6.41 -0.17 9.65
CA ILE A 46 -7.76 -0.48 9.13
C ILE A 46 -8.06 -1.97 9.26
N GLN A 47 -7.11 -2.84 8.90
CA GLN A 47 -7.30 -4.28 9.01
C GLN A 47 -7.50 -4.70 10.46
N ARG A 48 -6.72 -4.14 11.40
CA ARG A 48 -6.88 -4.39 12.83
C ARG A 48 -8.23 -3.93 13.36
N GLU A 49 -8.64 -2.70 13.07
CA GLU A 49 -9.93 -2.15 13.51
C GLU A 49 -11.10 -2.94 12.91
N SER A 50 -10.97 -3.39 11.67
CA SER A 50 -11.95 -4.26 11.01
C SER A 50 -12.06 -5.61 11.71
N LEU A 51 -10.93 -6.24 12.05
CA LEU A 51 -10.93 -7.47 12.83
C LEU A 51 -11.48 -7.25 14.25
N ASN A 52 -11.32 -6.07 14.84
CA ASN A 52 -11.92 -5.73 16.14
C ASN A 52 -13.41 -5.34 16.04
N GLN A 53 -13.99 -5.34 14.84
CA GLN A 53 -15.37 -4.92 14.57
C GLN A 53 -15.66 -3.46 14.97
N ASN A 54 -14.63 -2.61 14.97
CA ASN A 54 -14.78 -1.18 15.23
C ASN A 54 -15.20 -0.44 13.95
N TRP A 55 -16.41 -0.73 13.49
CA TRP A 55 -16.94 -0.24 12.21
C TRP A 55 -16.97 1.30 12.05
N PRO A 56 -17.28 2.10 13.08
CA PRO A 56 -17.22 3.55 12.97
C PRO A 56 -15.81 4.07 12.62
N GLU A 57 -14.78 3.44 13.18
CA GLU A 57 -13.39 3.81 12.94
C GLU A 57 -12.91 3.33 11.57
N VAL A 58 -13.26 2.10 11.20
CA VAL A 58 -12.99 1.55 9.86
C VAL A 58 -13.56 2.46 8.77
N LYS A 59 -14.78 2.97 8.95
CA LYS A 59 -15.42 3.89 7.99
C LYS A 59 -14.63 5.20 7.83
N LYS A 60 -14.15 5.80 8.93
CA LYS A 60 -13.32 7.01 8.87
C LYS A 60 -12.00 6.74 8.16
N LEU A 61 -11.30 5.68 8.55
CA LEU A 61 -9.98 5.35 7.99
C LEU A 61 -10.06 4.98 6.49
N ILE A 62 -11.15 4.35 6.04
CA ILE A 62 -11.38 4.11 4.60
C ILE A 62 -11.59 5.43 3.85
N GLN A 63 -12.25 6.43 4.45
CA GLN A 63 -12.39 7.77 3.86
C GLN A 63 -11.05 8.53 3.80
N ASP A 64 -10.13 8.28 4.72
CA ASP A 64 -8.78 8.85 4.67
C ASP A 64 -7.87 8.13 3.66
N PHE A 65 -8.25 6.92 3.22
CA PHE A 65 -7.50 6.15 2.22
C PHE A 65 -7.67 6.73 0.80
N PRO A 66 -6.65 6.62 -0.08
CA PRO A 66 -6.73 7.06 -1.47
C PRO A 66 -7.95 6.51 -2.22
N GLU A 67 -8.76 7.40 -2.81
CA GLU A 67 -10.07 7.07 -3.40
C GLU A 67 -10.00 5.94 -4.43
N GLY A 68 -9.00 5.98 -5.31
CA GLY A 68 -8.80 4.97 -6.36
C GLY A 68 -8.53 3.56 -5.82
N LYS A 69 -8.15 3.40 -4.55
CA LYS A 69 -7.82 2.12 -3.91
C LYS A 69 -8.88 1.64 -2.90
N ARG A 70 -9.87 2.47 -2.55
CA ARG A 70 -10.88 2.13 -1.53
C ARG A 70 -11.67 0.87 -1.88
N LYS A 71 -12.02 0.69 -3.15
CA LYS A 71 -12.79 -0.47 -3.61
C LYS A 71 -12.04 -1.78 -3.37
N ASP A 72 -10.74 -1.81 -3.70
CA ASP A 72 -9.89 -2.98 -3.49
C ASP A 72 -9.66 -3.23 -1.99
N LEU A 73 -9.47 -2.16 -1.21
CA LEU A 73 -9.38 -2.22 0.25
C LEU A 73 -10.64 -2.87 0.87
N ILE A 74 -11.83 -2.42 0.48
CA ILE A 74 -13.10 -2.98 0.98
C ILE A 74 -13.22 -4.47 0.61
N ALA A 75 -12.89 -4.85 -0.63
CA ALA A 75 -12.93 -6.24 -1.06
C ALA A 75 -11.98 -7.13 -0.23
N MET A 76 -10.77 -6.64 0.05
CA MET A 76 -9.79 -7.31 0.90
C MET A 76 -10.32 -7.49 2.34
N LEU A 77 -10.87 -6.43 2.94
CA LEU A 77 -11.40 -6.49 4.31
C LEU A 77 -12.60 -7.44 4.42
N LYS A 78 -13.51 -7.42 3.43
CA LYS A 78 -14.63 -8.38 3.36
C LYS A 78 -14.12 -9.82 3.32
N SER A 79 -13.13 -10.11 2.47
CA SER A 79 -12.54 -11.44 2.37
C SER A 79 -11.85 -11.87 3.66
N ALA A 80 -11.08 -10.95 4.29
CA ALA A 80 -10.36 -11.25 5.52
C ALA A 80 -11.32 -11.58 6.67
N ASN A 81 -12.41 -10.82 6.83
CA ASN A 81 -13.38 -11.09 7.90
C ASN A 81 -14.19 -12.37 7.65
N LYS A 82 -14.49 -12.68 6.38
CA LYS A 82 -15.21 -13.90 5.97
C LYS A 82 -14.38 -15.18 6.10
N ASP A 83 -13.07 -15.07 6.40
CA ASP A 83 -12.21 -16.23 6.59
C ASP A 83 -12.81 -17.18 7.65
N PRO A 84 -12.90 -18.50 7.40
CA PRO A 84 -13.50 -19.46 8.32
C PRO A 84 -12.90 -19.46 9.74
N LEU A 85 -11.63 -19.07 9.88
CA LEU A 85 -10.96 -18.98 11.18
C LEU A 85 -11.32 -17.70 11.94
N ILE A 86 -11.79 -16.67 11.24
CA ILE A 86 -12.18 -15.38 11.83
C ILE A 86 -13.70 -15.34 12.03
N GLY A 87 -14.47 -15.77 11.04
CA GLY A 87 -15.93 -15.93 11.09
C GLY A 87 -16.71 -14.63 11.31
N LYS A 88 -16.15 -13.48 10.92
CA LYS A 88 -16.76 -12.15 11.13
C LYS A 88 -17.52 -11.70 9.88
N SER A 89 -18.67 -11.05 10.10
CA SER A 89 -19.40 -10.41 9.00
C SER A 89 -18.93 -8.96 8.85
N PHE A 90 -18.35 -8.63 7.70
CA PHE A 90 -18.04 -7.25 7.34
C PHE A 90 -19.32 -6.55 6.87
N PRO A 91 -19.74 -5.42 7.48
CA PRO A 91 -20.98 -4.74 7.13
C PRO A 91 -20.93 -4.06 5.74
N ASP A 92 -22.05 -4.08 5.02
CA ASP A 92 -22.15 -3.47 3.69
C ASP A 92 -22.34 -1.93 3.73
N ASP A 93 -22.73 -1.37 4.87
CA ASP A 93 -23.01 0.06 5.11
C ASP A 93 -21.75 0.92 5.41
N ILE A 94 -20.59 0.28 5.45
CA ILE A 94 -19.28 0.94 5.60
C ILE A 94 -18.84 1.61 4.28
N VAL A 95 -19.43 1.19 3.15
CA VAL A 95 -19.16 1.73 1.81
C VAL A 95 -19.95 3.00 1.54
#